data_AF-A0A0F9N7G3-F1
#
_entry.id   AF-A0A0F9N7G3-F1
#
_cell.length_a   1.000
_cell.length_b   1.000
_cell.length_c   1.000
_cell.angle_alpha   90.00
_cell.angle_beta   90.00
_cell.angle_gamma   90.00
#
_symmetry.space_group_name_H-M   'P 1'
#
loop_
_entity.id
_entity.type
_entity.pdbx_description
1 polymer ?
#
loop_
_entity_poly.entity_id
_entity_poly.type
_entity_poly.pdbx_seq_one_letter_code
_entity_poly.pdbx_strand_id
1 'polypeptide(L)'
;MVAARSVGMSKFQAIRHVILPQALRLSIPAWSNEYSIVVKDTSLAYAVGVIELVREGRYIIVRTFEPMLIYVTIALIYLVLTYAGNRLLGYLEEKSRIPGFATQQ
;
A
#
# COMPACT_ATOMS: atom_id res chain seq x y z
N MET A 1 15.77 0.13 -22.43
CA MET A 1 15.76 -1.10 -23.26
C MET A 1 16.81 -1.06 -24.36
N VAL A 2 16.89 0.02 -25.15
CA VAL A 2 17.87 0.18 -26.25
C VAL A 2 19.31 -0.08 -25.78
N ALA A 3 19.78 0.61 -24.74
CA ALA A 3 21.13 0.44 -24.20
C ALA A 3 21.46 -1.02 -23.81
N ALA A 4 20.55 -1.71 -23.12
CA ALA A 4 20.75 -3.11 -22.74
C ALA A 4 20.87 -4.04 -23.96
N ARG A 5 20.07 -3.79 -25.01
CA ARG A 5 20.14 -4.55 -26.26
C ARG A 5 21.41 -4.25 -27.05
N SER A 6 21.91 -3.02 -27.03
CA SER A 6 23.15 -2.60 -27.69
C SER A 6 24.40 -3.25 -27.09
N VAL A 7 24.36 -3.67 -25.82
CA VAL A 7 25.47 -4.39 -25.14
C VAL A 7 25.28 -5.92 -25.26
N GLY A 8 24.39 -6.39 -26.14
CA GLY A 8 24.23 -7.82 -26.45
C GLY A 8 23.30 -8.59 -25.50
N MET A 9 22.60 -7.93 -24.57
CA MET A 9 21.65 -8.64 -23.70
C MET A 9 20.44 -9.17 -24.49
N SER A 10 20.00 -10.39 -24.18
CA SER A 10 18.71 -10.92 -24.65
C SER A 10 17.55 -10.10 -24.08
N LYS A 11 16.37 -10.13 -24.70
CA LYS A 11 15.18 -9.42 -24.20
C LYS A 11 14.87 -9.80 -22.74
N PHE A 12 14.95 -11.08 -22.43
CA PHE A 12 14.71 -11.58 -21.08
C PHE A 12 15.78 -11.09 -20.09
N GLN A 13 17.05 -11.11 -20.49
CA GLN A 13 18.14 -10.56 -19.67
C GLN A 13 17.94 -9.07 -19.39
N ALA A 14 17.57 -8.28 -20.40
CA ALA A 14 17.29 -6.86 -20.24
C ALA A 14 16.10 -6.59 -19.31
N ILE A 15 15.03 -7.38 -19.41
CA ILE A 15 13.87 -7.26 -18.51
C ILE A 15 14.27 -7.57 -17.08
N ARG A 16 14.88 -8.75 -16.84
CA ARG A 16 15.19 -9.23 -15.49
C ARG A 16 16.20 -8.34 -14.75
N HIS A 17 17.25 -7.88 -15.44
CA HIS A 17 18.38 -7.22 -14.78
C HIS A 17 18.33 -5.69 -14.85
N VAL A 18 17.59 -5.11 -15.80
CA VAL A 18 17.56 -3.66 -16.01
C VAL A 18 16.16 -3.12 -15.73
N ILE A 19 15.16 -3.58 -16.48
CA ILE A 19 13.82 -2.98 -16.45
C ILE A 19 13.09 -3.30 -15.15
N LEU A 20 13.00 -4.58 -14.77
CA LEU A 20 12.27 -5.03 -13.59
C LEU A 20 12.77 -4.35 -12.30
N PRO A 21 14.07 -4.35 -11.96
CA PRO A 21 14.52 -3.70 -10.73
C PRO A 21 14.37 -2.16 -10.77
N GLN A 22 14.34 -1.54 -11.95
CA GLN A 22 14.05 -0.09 -12.07
C GLN A 22 12.56 0.19 -11.90
N ALA A 23 11.71 -0.55 -12.60
CA ALA A 23 10.26 -0.43 -12.51
C ALA A 23 9.77 -0.65 -11.08
N LEU A 24 10.26 -1.68 -10.39
CA LEU A 24 9.91 -1.94 -8.99
C LEU A 24 10.24 -0.74 -8.09
N ARG A 25 11.42 -0.13 -8.24
CA ARG A 25 11.82 1.03 -7.44
C ARG A 25 10.98 2.27 -7.73
N LEU A 26 10.57 2.46 -8.99
CA LEU A 26 9.70 3.55 -9.41
C LEU A 26 8.23 3.35 -8.98
N SER A 27 7.79 2.11 -8.76
CA SER A 27 6.42 1.80 -8.32
C SER A 27 6.22 1.96 -6.81
N ILE A 28 7.27 1.93 -5.99
CA ILE A 28 7.17 2.02 -4.51
C ILE A 28 6.39 3.26 -4.03
N PRO A 29 6.63 4.49 -4.55
CA PRO A 29 5.88 5.67 -4.11
C PRO A 29 4.37 5.55 -4.39
N ALA A 30 4.01 5.04 -5.57
CA ALA A 30 2.60 4.84 -5.95
C ALA A 30 1.91 3.82 -5.04
N TRP A 31 2.64 2.79 -4.58
CA TRP A 31 2.10 1.81 -3.65
C TRP A 31 1.76 2.38 -2.27
N SER A 32 2.41 3.46 -1.83
CA SER A 32 2.00 4.11 -0.56
C SER A 32 0.58 4.66 -0.63
N ASN A 33 0.21 5.26 -1.76
CA ASN A 33 -1.14 5.76 -1.96
C ASN A 33 -2.14 4.60 -2.06
N GLU A 34 -1.85 3.61 -2.91
CA GLU A 34 -2.70 2.43 -3.10
C GLU A 34 -2.90 1.62 -1.81
N TYR A 35 -1.86 1.48 -0.98
CA TYR A 35 -1.96 0.83 0.32
C TYR A 35 -3.03 1.48 1.20
N SER A 36 -3.01 2.81 1.29
CA SER A 36 -3.97 3.56 2.11
C SER A 36 -5.41 3.44 1.60
N ILE A 37 -5.59 3.34 0.29
CA ILE A 37 -6.90 3.15 -0.36
C ILE A 37 -7.41 1.75 -0.06
N VAL A 38 -6.65 0.72 -0.40
CA VAL A 38 -7.06 -0.69 -0.23
C VAL A 38 -7.40 -1.00 1.22
N VAL A 39 -6.59 -0.53 2.18
CA VAL A 39 -6.87 -0.74 3.61
C VAL A 39 -8.25 -0.20 3.99
N LYS A 40 -8.65 0.98 3.51
CA LYS A 40 -9.95 1.57 3.82
C LYS A 40 -11.07 0.93 3.01
N ASP A 41 -10.85 0.61 1.74
CA ASP A 41 -11.86 0.00 0.88
C ASP A 41 -12.31 -1.38 1.39
N THR A 42 -11.45 -2.09 2.15
CA THR A 42 -11.87 -3.32 2.83
C THR A 42 -13.08 -3.11 3.74
N SER A 43 -13.25 -1.93 4.34
CA SER A 43 -14.40 -1.64 5.19
C SER A 43 -15.72 -1.67 4.42
N LEU A 44 -15.71 -1.42 3.11
CA LEU A 44 -16.91 -1.55 2.26
C LEU A 44 -17.29 -3.01 2.04
N ALA A 45 -16.35 -3.96 2.15
CA ALA A 45 -16.64 -5.39 2.00
C ALA A 45 -17.60 -5.92 3.08
N TYR A 46 -17.68 -5.24 4.23
CA TYR A 46 -18.70 -5.48 5.25
C TYR A 46 -20.12 -5.48 4.68
N ALA A 47 -20.42 -4.55 3.76
CA ALA A 47 -21.76 -4.41 3.18
C ALA A 47 -22.22 -5.66 2.42
N VAL A 48 -21.27 -6.45 1.92
CA VAL A 48 -21.52 -7.71 1.19
C VAL A 48 -21.36 -8.94 2.10
N GLY A 49 -21.22 -8.73 3.41
CA GLY A 49 -21.16 -9.81 4.39
C GLY A 49 -19.79 -10.49 4.50
N VAL A 50 -18.69 -9.77 4.21
CA VAL A 50 -17.33 -10.20 4.58
C VAL A 50 -17.08 -9.89 6.06
N ILE A 51 -16.35 -10.76 6.77
CA ILE A 51 -15.91 -10.47 8.14
C ILE A 51 -14.62 -9.64 8.08
N GLU A 52 -14.71 -8.41 8.56
CA GLU A 52 -13.61 -7.48 8.73
C GLU A 52 -13.83 -6.62 9.99
N LEU A 53 -13.01 -5.58 10.18
CA LEU A 53 -12.96 -4.80 11.42
C LEU A 53 -14.28 -4.09 11.76
N VAL A 54 -14.95 -3.47 10.78
CA VAL A 54 -16.23 -2.79 10.97
C VAL A 54 -17.33 -3.77 11.37
N ARG A 55 -17.34 -4.98 10.79
CA ARG A 55 -18.28 -6.05 11.11
C ARG A 55 -18.10 -6.52 12.55
N GLU A 56 -16.85 -6.73 12.96
CA GLU A 56 -16.58 -7.11 14.35
C GLU A 56 -16.96 -6.03 15.33
N GLY A 57 -16.70 -4.76 14.99
CA GLY A 57 -17.24 -3.63 15.74
C GLY A 57 -18.76 -3.74 15.90
N ARG A 58 -19.49 -4.02 14.81
CA ARG A 58 -20.95 -4.16 14.88
C ARG A 58 -21.41 -5.32 15.77
N TYR A 59 -20.72 -6.45 15.76
CA TYR A 59 -21.03 -7.56 16.67
C TYR A 59 -20.88 -7.14 18.14
N ILE A 60 -19.88 -6.33 18.47
CA ILE A 60 -19.69 -5.78 19.81
C ILE A 60 -20.76 -4.72 20.13
N ILE A 61 -21.12 -3.85 19.17
CA ILE A 61 -22.17 -2.82 19.34
C ILE A 61 -23.50 -3.47 19.70
N VAL A 62 -23.87 -4.58 19.05
CA VAL A 62 -25.14 -5.27 19.35
C VAL A 62 -25.16 -5.83 20.79
N ARG A 63 -24.00 -6.11 21.40
CA ARG A 63 -23.90 -6.63 22.77
C ARG A 63 -23.77 -5.53 23.82
N THR A 64 -23.10 -4.43 23.48
CA THR A 64 -22.72 -3.36 24.41
C THR A 64 -23.62 -2.14 24.32
N PHE A 65 -24.33 -1.97 23.19
CA PHE A 65 -25.13 -0.80 22.85
C PHE A 65 -24.35 0.54 22.83
N GLU A 66 -23.03 0.48 22.63
CA GLU A 66 -22.12 1.65 22.64
C GLU A 66 -21.50 1.92 21.24
N PRO A 67 -22.28 2.39 20.25
CA PRO A 67 -21.80 2.55 18.87
C PRO A 67 -20.69 3.59 18.71
N MET A 68 -20.78 4.72 19.41
CA MET A 68 -19.82 5.82 19.26
C MET A 68 -18.40 5.41 19.67
N LEU A 69 -18.26 4.81 20.85
CA LEU A 69 -16.97 4.38 21.37
C LEU A 69 -16.32 3.34 20.46
N ILE A 70 -17.12 2.41 19.94
CA ILE A 70 -16.63 1.33 19.08
C ILE A 70 -16.21 1.87 17.71
N TYR A 71 -17.00 2.74 17.07
CA TYR A 71 -16.59 3.33 15.78
C TYR A 71 -15.36 4.22 15.89
N VAL A 72 -15.21 4.99 16.99
CA VAL A 72 -13.99 5.76 17.24
C VAL A 72 -12.78 4.84 17.39
N THR A 73 -12.94 3.73 18.12
CA THR A 73 -11.88 2.72 18.27
C THR A 73 -11.48 2.12 16.92
N ILE A 74 -12.46 1.75 16.09
CA ILE A 74 -12.20 1.25 14.73
C ILE A 74 -11.46 2.31 13.89
N ALA A 75 -11.89 3.57 13.93
CA ALA A 75 -11.24 4.65 13.21
C ALA A 75 -9.77 4.84 13.64
N LEU A 76 -9.48 4.75 14.94
CA LEU A 76 -8.11 4.79 15.47
C LEU A 76 -7.28 3.60 14.99
N ILE A 77 -7.84 2.40 14.94
CA ILE A 77 -7.15 1.22 14.40
C ILE A 77 -6.81 1.44 12.91
N TYR A 78 -7.77 1.89 12.10
CA TYR A 78 -7.50 2.21 10.68
C TYR A 78 -6.45 3.31 10.51
N LEU A 79 -6.46 4.32 11.37
CA LEU A 79 -5.45 5.38 11.38
C LEU A 79 -4.06 4.81 11.68
N VAL A 80 -3.93 3.98 12.72
CA VAL A 80 -2.66 3.34 13.09
C VAL A 80 -2.15 2.44 11.97
N LEU A 81 -3.02 1.61 11.37
CA LEU A 81 -2.65 0.73 10.25
C LEU A 81 -2.16 1.55 9.05
N THR A 82 -2.94 2.56 8.66
CA THR A 82 -2.62 3.44 7.53
C THR A 82 -1.30 4.17 7.77
N TYR A 83 -1.11 4.76 8.96
CA TYR A 83 0.10 5.47 9.32
C TYR A 83 1.32 4.55 9.35
N ALA A 84 1.20 3.37 9.98
CA ALA A 84 2.29 2.40 10.07
C ALA A 84 2.72 1.89 8.69
N GLY A 85 1.77 1.54 7.83
CA GLY A 85 2.09 1.07 6.48
C GLY A 85 2.67 2.17 5.59
N ASN A 86 2.16 3.39 5.64
CA ASN A 86 2.76 4.52 4.92
C ASN A 86 4.17 4.85 5.42
N ARG A 87 4.41 4.77 6.74
CA ARG A 87 5.74 4.98 7.32
C ARG A 87 6.73 3.91 6.84
N LEU A 88 6.30 2.65 6.78
CA LEU A 88 7.11 1.54 6.28
C LEU A 88 7.43 1.71 4.79
N LEU A 89 6.44 2.07 3.98
CA LEU A 89 6.63 2.30 2.54
C LEU A 89 7.50 3.52 2.26
N GLY A 90 7.36 4.60 3.04
CA GLY A 90 8.25 5.76 2.95
C GLY A 90 9.70 5.43 3.30
N TYR A 91 9.93 4.58 4.30
CA TYR A 91 11.28 4.08 4.60
C TYR A 91 11.85 3.23 3.45
N LEU A 92 11.02 2.39 2.82
CA LEU A 92 11.43 1.61 1.64
C LEU A 92 11.71 2.48 0.42
N GLU A 93 10.96 3.57 0.24
CA GLU A 93 11.17 4.57 -0.78
C GLU A 93 12.54 5.24 -0.61
N GLU A 94 12.83 5.77 0.58
CA GLU A 94 14.10 6.43 0.88
C GLU A 94 15.29 5.51 0.62
N LYS A 95 15.19 4.24 1.02
CA LYS A 95 16.22 3.22 0.79
C LYS A 95 16.39 2.85 -0.68
N SER A 96 15.32 2.89 -1.45
CA SER A 96 15.29 2.44 -2.85
C SER A 96 15.50 3.56 -3.88
N ARG A 97 15.64 4.80 -3.40
CA ARG A 97 15.74 6.01 -4.23
C ARG A 97 16.95 5.94 -5.16
N ILE A 98 16.70 6.14 -6.46
CA ILE A 98 17.75 6.22 -7.47
C ILE A 98 18.21 7.69 -7.54
N PRO A 99 19.48 8.01 -7.19
CA PRO A 99 19.99 9.36 -7.30
C PRO A 99 19.94 9.83 -8.77
N GLY A 100 19.29 10.97 -9.02
CA GLY A 100 19.18 11.58 -10.36
C GLY A 100 17.79 11.53 -11.00
N PHE A 101 16.84 10.73 -10.49
CA PHE A 101 15.43 10.85 -10.83
C PHE A 101 14.74 11.72 -9.78
N ALA A 102 14.93 13.04 -9.88
CA ALA A 102 14.24 13.99 -9.02
C ALA A 102 12.74 13.96 -9.32
N THR A 103 11.97 13.71 -8.27
CA THR A 103 10.52 13.88 -8.17
C THR A 103 10.13 15.27 -8.70
N GLN A 104 9.63 15.35 -9.94
CA GLN A 104 8.69 16.42 -10.25
C GLN A 104 7.41 16.05 -9.50
N GLN A 105 7.18 16.78 -8.41
CA GLN A 105 5.96 16.73 -7.61
C GLN A 105 4.74 17.10 -8.47
#